data_AF-Q8GUQ3-F1
#
_entry.id   AF-Q8GUQ3-F1
#
_cell.length_a   1.000
_cell.length_b   1.000
_cell.length_c   1.000
_cell.angle_alpha   90.00
_cell.angle_beta   90.00
_cell.angle_gamma   90.00
#
_symmetry.space_group_name_H-M   'P 1'
#
loop_
_entity.id
_entity.type
_entity.pdbx_description
1 polymer ?
#
loop_
_entity_poly.entity_id
_entity_poly.type
_entity_poly.pdbx_seq_one_letter_code
_entity_poly.pdbx_strand_id
1 'polypeptide(L)'
;MFESRLMSVLFIFLFALSPVYGTFEYMQLVLTWPISFCHTKHCERIPTNFTIHGLWPDNKNALLNNCVPDATYNKITNPELLKQMDYRWPELTSKEIDGKKKQGLWGHEFLKHGTCCTGYDTEEAYFKLAMGLKDRFDLLKILSARGIIPGTTHTLDNIQKAIKAVTRALPNLYCSSDPKRPRMELLEIGICFDPKATSVIVCRRYKTCHTDGTTLIDFPG
;
A
#
# COMPACT_ATOMS: atom_id res chain seq x y z
N MET A 1 -22.82 -36.10 -61.77
CA MET A 1 -23.86 -35.86 -60.76
C MET A 1 -23.30 -36.36 -59.43
N PHE A 2 -22.95 -35.40 -58.55
CA PHE A 2 -22.60 -35.52 -57.12
C PHE A 2 -21.32 -36.30 -56.73
N GLU A 3 -20.44 -35.86 -55.83
CA GLU A 3 -20.23 -34.61 -55.05
C GLU A 3 -18.80 -34.72 -54.48
N SER A 4 -18.06 -33.62 -54.45
CA SER A 4 -16.76 -33.51 -53.78
C SER A 4 -16.97 -33.22 -52.30
N ARG A 5 -16.48 -34.06 -51.39
CA ARG A 5 -16.52 -33.77 -49.95
C ARG A 5 -15.21 -33.14 -49.50
N LEU A 6 -15.16 -31.81 -49.52
CA LEU A 6 -14.15 -31.04 -48.81
C LEU A 6 -14.47 -31.10 -47.31
N MET A 7 -13.71 -31.86 -46.54
CA MET A 7 -13.81 -31.86 -45.07
C MET A 7 -13.14 -30.59 -44.54
N SER A 8 -13.93 -29.54 -44.32
CA SER A 8 -13.51 -28.36 -43.56
C SER A 8 -13.25 -28.75 -42.10
N VAL A 9 -11.99 -28.77 -41.69
CA VAL A 9 -11.61 -28.86 -40.27
C VAL A 9 -11.76 -27.47 -39.66
N LEU A 10 -12.89 -27.22 -39.00
CA LEU A 10 -13.14 -26.00 -38.26
C LEU A 10 -12.32 -26.04 -36.95
N PHE A 11 -11.15 -25.42 -36.94
CA PHE A 11 -10.41 -25.18 -35.70
C PHE A 11 -11.18 -24.14 -34.87
N ILE A 12 -12.03 -24.61 -33.96
CA ILE A 12 -12.60 -23.78 -32.91
C ILE A 12 -11.47 -23.46 -31.93
N PHE A 13 -10.80 -22.32 -32.14
CA PHE A 13 -10.04 -21.69 -31.07
C PHE A 13 -11.04 -21.30 -29.99
N LEU A 14 -11.22 -22.18 -29.00
CA LEU A 14 -11.71 -21.82 -27.68
C LEU A 14 -10.69 -20.82 -27.10
N PHE A 15 -10.84 -19.54 -27.46
CA PHE A 15 -10.40 -18.47 -26.58
C PHE A 15 -11.24 -18.65 -25.32
N ALA A 16 -10.67 -19.37 -24.35
CA ALA A 16 -11.04 -19.19 -22.97
C ALA A 16 -10.81 -17.71 -22.68
N LEU A 17 -11.85 -16.90 -22.87
CA LEU A 17 -11.92 -15.57 -22.31
C LEU A 17 -11.93 -15.81 -20.80
N SER A 18 -10.72 -15.93 -20.22
CA SER A 18 -10.52 -15.71 -18.80
C SER A 18 -11.29 -14.44 -18.48
N PRO A 19 -12.18 -14.45 -17.48
CA PRO A 19 -12.99 -13.28 -17.24
C PRO A 19 -12.02 -12.15 -16.91
N VAL A 20 -12.04 -11.09 -17.72
CA VAL A 20 -11.27 -9.88 -17.45
C VAL A 20 -11.99 -9.14 -16.33
N TYR A 21 -11.96 -9.72 -15.13
CA TYR A 21 -12.18 -8.97 -13.90
C TYR A 21 -10.94 -8.11 -13.71
N GLY A 22 -11.13 -6.80 -13.64
CA GLY A 22 -10.13 -5.76 -13.87
C GLY A 22 -8.73 -6.10 -13.36
N THR A 23 -7.81 -6.39 -14.28
CA THR A 23 -6.39 -6.55 -13.97
C THR A 23 -5.84 -5.20 -13.54
N PHE A 24 -5.26 -5.11 -12.34
CA PHE A 24 -4.59 -3.90 -11.87
C PHE A 24 -3.21 -3.74 -12.54
N GLU A 25 -2.77 -2.51 -12.77
CA GLU A 25 -1.51 -2.23 -13.47
C GLU A 25 -0.29 -2.14 -12.53
N TYR A 26 -0.51 -1.84 -11.25
CA TYR A 26 0.51 -1.81 -10.21
C TYR A 26 -0.12 -1.94 -8.82
N MET A 27 0.70 -2.22 -7.82
CA MET A 27 0.30 -2.13 -6.42
C MET A 27 1.16 -1.12 -5.68
N GLN A 28 0.55 -0.37 -4.76
CA GLN A 28 1.25 0.58 -3.91
C GLN A 28 1.17 0.12 -2.46
N LEU A 29 2.31 -0.22 -1.87
CA LEU A 29 2.43 -0.40 -0.42
C LEU A 29 2.54 0.98 0.21
N VAL A 30 1.57 1.34 1.06
CA VAL A 30 1.55 2.61 1.78
C VAL A 30 1.95 2.38 3.22
N LEU A 31 2.98 3.10 3.65
CA LEU A 31 3.57 3.01 4.98
C LEU A 31 3.39 4.35 5.71
N THR A 32 2.70 4.33 6.84
CA THR A 32 2.40 5.49 7.69
C THR A 32 3.51 5.70 8.71
N TRP A 33 3.88 6.97 8.93
CA TRP A 33 4.65 7.39 10.10
C TRP A 33 3.71 7.63 11.29
N PRO A 34 3.78 6.82 12.37
CA PRO A 34 2.78 6.87 13.43
C PRO A 34 2.67 8.22 14.14
N ILE A 35 3.79 8.91 14.37
CA ILE A 35 3.79 10.19 15.11
C ILE A 35 2.96 11.25 14.35
N SER A 36 3.19 11.42 13.04
CA SER A 36 2.42 12.35 12.21
C SER A 36 0.95 11.97 12.11
N PHE A 37 0.63 10.68 12.04
CA PHE A 37 -0.76 10.23 12.08
C PHE A 37 -1.44 10.62 13.40
N CYS A 38 -0.75 10.39 14.52
CA CYS A 38 -1.26 10.64 15.87
C CYS A 38 -1.27 12.12 16.28
N HIS A 39 -0.63 13.01 15.54
CA HIS A 39 -0.87 14.45 15.66
C HIS A 39 -2.26 14.86 15.16
N THR A 40 -2.81 14.13 14.18
CA THR A 40 -4.11 14.44 13.57
C THR A 40 -5.28 13.66 14.18
N LYS A 41 -4.98 12.55 14.88
CA LYS A 41 -5.97 11.66 15.48
C LYS A 41 -5.50 11.18 16.84
N HIS A 42 -6.42 10.97 17.78
CA HIS A 42 -6.10 10.31 19.04
C HIS A 42 -5.65 8.87 18.79
N CYS A 43 -4.52 8.50 19.37
CA CYS A 43 -3.94 7.16 19.26
C CYS A 43 -3.81 6.51 20.63
N GLU A 44 -4.08 5.20 20.68
CA GLU A 44 -3.84 4.36 21.85
C GLU A 44 -2.42 3.79 21.85
N ARG A 45 -1.77 3.75 20.67
CA ARG A 45 -0.45 3.16 20.46
C ARG A 45 0.32 3.96 19.42
N ILE A 46 1.61 4.21 19.68
CA ILE A 46 2.50 4.94 18.76
C ILE A 46 3.78 4.12 18.56
N PRO A 47 3.83 3.23 17.56
CA PRO A 47 5.04 2.52 17.18
C PRO A 47 6.16 3.48 16.77
N THR A 48 7.41 3.06 16.98
CA THR A 48 8.62 3.87 16.70
C THR A 48 9.18 3.67 15.28
N ASN A 49 8.50 2.88 14.44
CA ASN A 49 8.87 2.66 13.04
C ASN A 49 7.61 2.80 12.16
N PHE A 50 7.81 2.96 10.84
CA PHE A 50 6.73 3.00 9.87
C PHE A 50 5.86 1.74 9.94
N THR A 51 4.56 1.90 9.87
CA THR A 51 3.56 0.81 9.87
C THR A 51 2.84 0.74 8.54
N ILE A 52 2.30 -0.42 8.17
CA ILE A 52 1.46 -0.52 6.97
C ILE A 52 0.17 0.28 7.22
N HIS A 53 -0.18 1.15 6.26
CA HIS A 53 -1.56 1.62 6.08
C HIS A 53 -2.33 0.61 5.26
N GLY A 54 -1.79 0.25 4.09
CA GLY A 54 -2.48 -0.51 3.06
C GLY A 54 -1.58 -1.00 1.94
N LEU A 55 -2.07 -2.00 1.20
CA LEU A 55 -1.52 -2.42 -0.08
C LEU A 55 -2.60 -2.23 -1.14
N TRP A 56 -2.38 -1.29 -2.05
CA TRP A 56 -3.43 -0.82 -2.94
C TRP A 56 -3.12 -1.19 -4.40
N PRO A 57 -3.76 -2.25 -4.95
CA PRO A 57 -3.85 -2.46 -6.39
C PRO A 57 -4.52 -1.25 -7.03
N ASP A 58 -3.97 -0.76 -8.13
CA ASP A 58 -4.47 0.45 -8.78
C ASP A 58 -4.16 0.47 -10.27
N ASN A 59 -4.81 1.38 -11.00
CA ASN A 59 -4.55 1.63 -12.42
C ASN A 59 -4.01 3.04 -12.62
N LYS A 60 -3.21 3.23 -13.68
CA LYS A 60 -2.58 4.52 -13.97
C LYS A 60 -3.61 5.62 -14.19
N ASN A 61 -4.74 5.27 -14.78
CA ASN A 61 -5.76 6.21 -15.23
C ASN A 61 -7.06 6.16 -14.41
N ALA A 62 -7.24 5.19 -13.51
CA ALA A 62 -8.46 5.00 -12.75
C ALA A 62 -8.14 4.48 -11.35
N LEU A 63 -8.81 5.02 -10.33
CA LEU A 63 -8.69 4.49 -8.97
C LEU A 63 -9.39 3.14 -8.90
N LEU A 64 -8.71 2.14 -8.37
CA LEU A 64 -9.27 0.81 -8.19
C LEU A 64 -9.59 0.54 -6.71
N ASN A 65 -10.88 0.56 -6.36
CA ASN A 65 -11.38 0.29 -5.01
C ASN A 65 -12.70 -0.48 -5.09
N ASN A 66 -13.03 -1.22 -4.02
CA ASN A 66 -14.31 -1.92 -3.84
C ASN A 66 -14.66 -2.82 -5.05
N CYS A 67 -13.68 -3.59 -5.55
CA CYS A 67 -13.82 -4.36 -6.79
C CYS A 67 -14.83 -5.50 -6.70
N VAL A 68 -15.14 -5.93 -5.48
CA VAL A 68 -16.19 -6.91 -5.19
C VAL A 68 -17.16 -6.30 -4.17
N PRO A 69 -18.23 -5.63 -4.62
CA PRO A 69 -19.14 -4.87 -3.75
C PRO A 69 -19.79 -5.69 -2.62
N ASP A 70 -20.10 -6.96 -2.88
CA ASP A 70 -20.77 -7.86 -1.92
C ASP A 70 -19.78 -8.75 -1.15
N ALA A 71 -18.47 -8.44 -1.20
CA ALA A 71 -17.47 -9.19 -0.45
C ALA A 71 -17.69 -9.05 1.06
N THR A 72 -17.43 -10.14 1.77
CA THR A 72 -17.35 -10.16 3.23
C THR A 72 -15.90 -10.35 3.67
N TYR A 73 -15.58 -9.87 4.87
CA TYR A 73 -14.26 -10.04 5.45
C TYR A 73 -14.27 -11.19 6.45
N ASN A 74 -13.50 -12.24 6.17
CA ASN A 74 -13.28 -13.32 7.12
C ASN A 74 -12.12 -12.95 8.05
N LYS A 75 -12.43 -12.84 9.34
CA LYS A 75 -11.43 -12.49 10.35
C LYS A 75 -10.30 -13.51 10.39
N ILE A 76 -9.07 -13.02 10.50
CA ILE A 76 -7.91 -13.86 10.74
C ILE A 76 -8.00 -14.42 12.16
N THR A 77 -7.98 -15.74 12.30
CA THR A 77 -8.06 -16.42 13.61
C THR A 77 -6.74 -17.02 14.07
N ASN A 78 -5.79 -17.20 13.15
CA ASN A 78 -4.46 -17.72 13.47
C ASN A 78 -3.71 -16.74 14.39
N PRO A 79 -3.38 -17.12 15.64
CA PRO A 79 -2.76 -16.22 16.62
C PRO A 79 -1.37 -15.70 16.21
N GLU A 80 -0.59 -16.54 15.51
CA GLU A 80 0.75 -16.15 15.05
C GLU A 80 0.65 -15.14 13.90
N LEU A 81 -0.28 -15.36 12.96
CA LEU A 81 -0.53 -14.39 11.90
C LEU A 81 -1.04 -13.06 12.46
N LEU A 82 -1.95 -13.09 13.45
CA LEU A 82 -2.43 -11.88 14.14
C LEU A 82 -1.29 -11.10 14.82
N LYS A 83 -0.34 -11.81 15.43
CA LYS A 83 0.85 -11.21 16.04
C LYS A 83 1.74 -10.54 14.98
N GLN A 84 1.97 -11.21 13.86
CA GLN A 84 2.78 -10.69 12.76
C GLN A 84 2.12 -9.47 12.10
N MET A 85 0.80 -9.52 11.90
CA MET A 85 0.01 -8.42 11.35
C MET A 85 0.00 -7.22 12.28
N ASP A 86 -0.26 -7.38 13.57
CA ASP A 86 -0.28 -6.24 14.50
C ASP A 86 1.11 -5.61 14.70
N TYR A 87 2.20 -6.38 14.60
CA TYR A 87 3.54 -5.81 14.63
C TYR A 87 3.83 -4.88 13.44
N ARG A 88 3.30 -5.22 12.25
CA ARG A 88 3.61 -4.53 10.98
C ARG A 88 2.55 -3.51 10.57
N TRP A 89 1.30 -3.80 10.90
CA TRP A 89 0.07 -3.14 10.46
C TRP A 89 -0.89 -2.91 11.66
N PRO A 90 -0.43 -2.30 12.76
CA PRO A 90 -1.27 -2.04 13.92
C PRO A 90 -2.37 -1.02 13.61
N GLU A 91 -3.55 -1.23 14.18
CA GLU A 91 -4.56 -0.18 14.31
C GLU A 91 -4.15 0.78 15.43
N LEU A 92 -3.65 1.97 15.08
CA LEU A 92 -3.05 2.93 16.01
C LEU A 92 -4.06 3.57 16.99
N THR A 93 -5.32 3.65 16.57
CA THR A 93 -6.43 4.25 17.34
C THR A 93 -7.09 3.29 18.33
N SER A 94 -6.59 2.07 18.44
CA SER A 94 -7.13 1.00 19.28
C SER A 94 -6.01 0.34 20.08
N LYS A 95 -6.33 -0.17 21.27
CA LYS A 95 -5.44 -1.06 22.02
C LYS A 95 -5.19 -2.33 21.22
N GLU A 96 -4.03 -2.97 21.43
CA GLU A 96 -3.64 -4.19 20.70
C GLU A 96 -4.70 -5.29 20.74
N ILE A 97 -5.21 -5.59 21.94
CA ILE A 97 -6.21 -6.64 22.14
C ILE A 97 -7.49 -6.33 21.34
N ASP A 98 -7.93 -5.07 21.36
CA ASP A 98 -9.12 -4.65 20.63
C ASP A 98 -8.90 -4.65 19.11
N GLY A 99 -7.74 -4.19 18.65
CA GLY A 99 -7.36 -4.20 17.24
C GLY A 99 -7.35 -5.63 16.68
N LYS A 100 -6.69 -6.57 17.37
CA LYS A 100 -6.65 -8.00 16.97
C LYS A 100 -8.02 -8.68 17.00
N LYS A 101 -8.87 -8.33 17.98
CA LYS A 101 -10.21 -8.91 18.13
C LYS A 101 -11.21 -8.36 17.12
N LYS A 102 -11.21 -7.05 16.91
CA LYS A 102 -12.18 -6.36 16.03
C LYS A 102 -11.74 -6.42 14.57
N GLN A 103 -10.45 -6.29 14.29
CA GLN A 103 -9.85 -6.26 12.95
C GLN A 103 -10.46 -5.18 12.06
N GLY A 104 -10.78 -4.02 12.64
CA GLY A 104 -11.50 -2.95 11.94
C GLY A 104 -10.69 -2.39 10.77
N LEU A 105 -9.43 -2.02 11.03
CA LEU A 105 -8.50 -1.55 10.00
C LEU A 105 -8.29 -2.60 8.90
N TRP A 106 -7.95 -3.84 9.29
CA TRP A 106 -7.64 -4.90 8.33
C TRP A 106 -8.84 -5.27 7.45
N GLY A 107 -10.04 -5.37 8.05
CA GLY A 107 -11.26 -5.61 7.30
C GLY A 107 -11.58 -4.49 6.31
N HIS A 108 -11.41 -3.23 6.73
CA HIS A 108 -11.59 -2.08 5.84
C HIS A 108 -10.64 -2.13 4.63
N GLU A 109 -9.35 -2.33 4.89
CA GLU A 109 -8.33 -2.33 3.84
C GLU A 109 -8.48 -3.52 2.89
N PHE A 110 -8.85 -4.71 3.40
CA PHE A 110 -9.12 -5.84 2.53
C PHE A 110 -10.36 -5.61 1.64
N LEU A 111 -11.49 -5.20 2.22
CA LEU A 111 -12.72 -5.00 1.45
C LEU A 111 -12.56 -3.91 0.37
N LYS A 112 -11.89 -2.82 0.72
CA LYS A 112 -11.70 -1.69 -0.17
C LYS A 112 -10.60 -1.90 -1.21
N HIS A 113 -9.49 -2.54 -0.85
CA HIS A 113 -8.31 -2.65 -1.71
C HIS A 113 -7.91 -4.10 -2.01
N GLY A 114 -7.94 -4.98 -1.00
CA GLY A 114 -7.62 -6.41 -1.16
C GLY A 114 -8.51 -7.12 -2.17
N THR A 115 -9.81 -6.79 -2.24
CA THR A 115 -10.75 -7.34 -3.24
C THR A 115 -10.38 -7.03 -4.69
N CYS A 116 -9.47 -6.07 -4.91
CA CYS A 116 -8.95 -5.71 -6.22
C CYS A 116 -7.64 -6.43 -6.59
N CYS A 117 -7.05 -7.19 -5.66
CA CYS A 117 -5.75 -7.83 -5.82
C CYS A 117 -5.88 -9.22 -6.44
N THR A 118 -6.21 -9.28 -7.73
CA THR A 118 -6.37 -10.55 -8.46
C THR A 118 -5.12 -11.44 -8.35
N GLY A 119 -5.32 -12.71 -7.99
CA GLY A 119 -4.23 -13.67 -7.76
C GLY A 119 -3.76 -13.77 -6.30
N TYR A 120 -4.32 -12.96 -5.41
CA TYR A 120 -4.16 -13.04 -3.95
C TYR A 120 -5.54 -13.11 -3.30
N ASP A 121 -6.29 -14.15 -3.66
CA ASP A 121 -7.76 -14.20 -3.49
C ASP A 121 -8.23 -14.50 -2.06
N THR A 122 -7.32 -14.62 -1.09
CA THR A 122 -7.66 -14.81 0.34
C THR A 122 -7.13 -13.66 1.19
N GLU A 123 -7.81 -13.37 2.29
CA GLU A 123 -7.40 -12.39 3.29
C GLU A 123 -5.97 -12.67 3.77
N GLU A 124 -5.66 -13.93 4.09
CA GLU A 124 -4.32 -14.33 4.51
C GLU A 124 -3.26 -14.08 3.44
N ALA A 125 -3.54 -14.40 2.18
CA ALA A 125 -2.59 -14.20 1.09
C ALA A 125 -2.29 -12.70 0.88
N TYR A 126 -3.32 -11.87 0.90
CA TYR A 126 -3.19 -10.41 0.80
C TYR A 126 -2.36 -9.82 1.95
N PHE A 127 -2.65 -10.20 3.20
CA PHE A 127 -1.88 -9.68 4.34
C PHE A 127 -0.45 -10.19 4.37
N LYS A 128 -0.21 -11.46 4.05
CA LYS A 128 1.16 -12.02 3.93
C LYS A 128 1.95 -11.32 2.85
N LEU A 129 1.34 -11.00 1.70
CA LEU A 129 1.97 -10.22 0.65
C LEU A 129 2.38 -8.83 1.16
N ALA A 130 1.46 -8.07 1.75
CA ALA A 130 1.73 -6.72 2.24
C ALA A 130 2.85 -6.70 3.30
N MET A 131 2.81 -7.64 4.25
CA MET A 131 3.87 -7.80 5.26
C MET A 131 5.21 -8.17 4.63
N GLY A 132 5.22 -9.10 3.68
CA GLY A 132 6.42 -9.49 2.94
C GLY A 132 7.03 -8.33 2.16
N LEU A 133 6.21 -7.45 1.58
CA LEU A 133 6.69 -6.24 0.90
C LEU A 133 7.24 -5.20 1.88
N LYS A 134 6.58 -4.99 3.03
CA LYS A 134 7.09 -4.11 4.10
C LYS A 134 8.46 -4.56 4.59
N ASP A 135 8.65 -5.86 4.79
CA ASP A 135 9.90 -6.40 5.33
C ASP A 135 11.09 -6.27 4.37
N ARG A 136 10.87 -5.97 3.08
CA ARG A 136 11.95 -5.68 2.11
C ARG A 136 12.64 -4.34 2.36
N PHE A 137 11.96 -3.38 2.99
CA PHE A 137 12.45 -2.01 3.14
C PHE A 137 12.20 -1.46 4.55
N ASP A 138 13.26 -1.34 5.33
CA ASP A 138 13.24 -0.57 6.58
C ASP A 138 13.40 0.92 6.26
N LEU A 139 12.27 1.60 6.00
CA LEU A 139 12.25 3.01 5.61
C LEU A 139 12.94 3.92 6.62
N LEU A 140 12.74 3.69 7.93
CA LEU A 140 13.38 4.51 8.95
C LEU A 140 14.91 4.38 8.88
N LYS A 141 15.42 3.15 8.68
CA LYS A 141 16.86 2.91 8.50
C LYS A 141 17.40 3.53 7.21
N ILE A 142 16.65 3.42 6.11
CA ILE A 142 17.02 4.03 4.81
C ILE A 142 17.15 5.54 4.93
N LEU A 143 16.18 6.19 5.58
CA LEU A 143 16.18 7.64 5.81
C LEU A 143 17.30 8.05 6.77
N SER A 144 17.45 7.34 7.89
CA SER A 144 18.46 7.64 8.91
C SER A 144 19.89 7.53 8.38
N ALA A 145 20.16 6.57 7.48
CA ALA A 145 21.46 6.44 6.81
C ALA A 145 21.83 7.66 5.93
N ARG A 146 20.89 8.56 5.66
CA ARG A 146 21.09 9.83 4.95
C ARG A 146 20.91 11.06 5.84
N GLY A 147 20.90 10.88 7.16
CA GLY A 147 20.69 11.97 8.12
C GLY A 147 19.25 12.47 8.20
N ILE A 148 18.30 11.75 7.59
CA ILE A 148 16.87 12.06 7.67
C ILE A 148 16.31 11.28 8.86
N ILE A 149 16.32 11.91 10.03
CA ILE A 149 15.91 11.30 11.31
C ILE A 149 14.69 12.01 11.90
N PRO A 150 13.89 11.33 12.74
CA PRO A 150 12.80 11.99 13.46
C PRO A 150 13.30 13.22 14.25
N GLY A 151 12.49 14.28 14.29
CA GLY A 151 12.80 15.58 14.89
C GLY A 151 13.50 16.58 13.96
N THR A 152 13.64 16.29 12.67
CA THR A 152 14.37 17.15 11.72
C THR A 152 13.52 17.54 10.50
N THR A 153 13.95 18.57 9.77
CA THR A 153 13.25 19.10 8.59
C THR A 153 14.07 18.87 7.33
N HIS A 154 13.43 18.40 6.26
CA HIS A 154 14.09 18.04 4.99
C HIS A 154 13.30 18.48 3.78
N THR A 155 13.96 18.62 2.63
CA THR A 155 13.23 18.82 1.38
C THR A 155 12.59 17.51 0.91
N LEU A 156 11.45 17.61 0.22
CA LEU A 156 10.81 16.46 -0.44
C LEU A 156 11.80 15.68 -1.33
N ASP A 157 12.60 16.42 -2.11
CA ASP A 157 13.61 15.84 -3.00
C ASP A 157 14.66 15.03 -2.25
N ASN A 158 15.14 15.50 -1.09
CA ASN A 158 16.09 14.75 -0.27
C ASN A 158 15.48 13.43 0.23
N ILE A 159 14.23 13.46 0.71
CA ILE A 159 13.51 12.27 1.16
C ILE A 159 13.33 11.27 0.00
N GLN A 160 12.85 11.74 -1.15
CA GLN A 160 12.66 10.90 -2.34
C GLN A 160 13.96 10.29 -2.84
N LYS A 161 15.06 11.06 -2.90
CA LYS A 161 16.38 10.59 -3.30
C LYS A 161 16.96 9.55 -2.34
N ALA A 162 16.79 9.76 -1.03
CA ALA A 162 17.23 8.80 -0.02
C ALA A 162 16.56 7.44 -0.22
N ILE A 163 15.24 7.43 -0.41
CA ILE A 163 14.47 6.20 -0.63
C ILE A 163 14.84 5.58 -1.98
N LYS A 164 14.84 6.36 -3.07
CA LYS A 164 15.18 5.89 -4.43
C LYS A 164 16.57 5.27 -4.50
N ALA A 165 17.54 5.75 -3.72
CA ALA A 165 18.89 5.19 -3.70
C ALA A 165 18.91 3.70 -3.33
N VAL A 166 17.93 3.24 -2.54
CA VAL A 166 17.79 1.84 -2.11
C VAL A 166 16.72 1.12 -2.92
N THR A 167 15.54 1.71 -3.11
CA THR A 167 14.39 1.08 -3.80
C THR A 167 14.51 1.11 -5.33
N ARG A 168 15.44 1.91 -5.88
CA ARG A 168 15.68 2.14 -7.32
C ARG A 168 14.54 2.85 -8.08
N ALA A 169 13.43 3.17 -7.43
CA ALA A 169 12.34 3.96 -7.99
C ALA A 169 11.90 5.09 -7.05
N LEU A 170 11.30 6.15 -7.62
CA LEU A 170 10.77 7.23 -6.81
C LEU A 170 9.54 6.75 -6.02
N PRO A 171 9.50 7.00 -4.70
CA PRO A 171 8.30 6.75 -3.91
C PRO A 171 7.25 7.85 -4.12
N ASN A 172 6.03 7.55 -3.69
CA ASN A 172 5.00 8.56 -3.46
C ASN A 172 5.11 9.09 -2.04
N LEU A 173 5.00 10.40 -1.83
CA LEU A 173 5.05 10.99 -0.49
C LEU A 173 3.70 11.64 -0.17
N TYR A 174 3.20 11.37 1.02
CA TYR A 174 1.97 11.95 1.56
C TYR A 174 2.33 12.75 2.80
N CYS A 175 1.77 13.95 2.90
CA CYS A 175 2.05 14.84 4.02
C CYS A 175 0.77 15.32 4.67
N SER A 176 0.80 15.53 5.98
CA SER A 176 -0.28 16.15 6.75
C SER A 176 -0.03 17.65 6.89
N SER A 177 -1.09 18.44 6.81
CA SER A 177 -1.10 19.85 7.18
C SER A 177 -1.83 20.02 8.52
N ASP A 178 -1.21 20.70 9.48
CA ASP A 178 -1.87 21.15 10.71
C ASP A 178 -1.93 22.68 10.68
N PRO A 179 -3.13 23.30 10.73
CA PRO A 179 -3.26 24.77 10.76
C PRO A 179 -2.49 25.45 11.91
N LYS A 180 -2.14 24.71 12.95
CA LYS A 180 -1.35 25.20 14.09
C LYS A 180 0.16 25.12 13.85
N ARG A 181 0.61 24.44 12.80
CA ARG A 181 2.02 24.26 12.47
C ARG A 181 2.37 25.01 11.19
N PRO A 182 3.58 25.62 11.11
CA PRO A 182 3.98 26.40 9.95
C PRO A 182 4.38 25.53 8.74
N ARG A 183 4.56 24.22 8.92
CA ARG A 183 5.02 23.29 7.88
C ARG A 183 4.21 22.01 7.90
N MET A 184 4.14 21.36 6.73
CA MET A 184 3.58 20.01 6.61
C MET A 184 4.54 18.97 7.18
N GLU A 185 3.98 17.87 7.66
CA GLU A 185 4.73 16.74 8.20
C GLU A 185 4.68 15.54 7.26
N LEU A 186 5.76 14.74 7.22
CA LEU A 186 5.78 13.47 6.51
C LEU A 186 4.81 12.48 7.16
N LEU A 187 3.69 12.20 6.48
CA LEU A 187 2.65 11.32 6.98
C LEU A 187 2.83 9.89 6.47
N GLU A 188 2.97 9.71 5.16
CA GLU A 188 3.06 8.38 4.55
C GLU A 188 4.02 8.34 3.38
N ILE A 189 4.53 7.13 3.11
CA ILE A 189 5.38 6.82 1.97
C ILE A 189 4.75 5.64 1.21
N GLY A 190 4.48 5.86 -0.07
CA GLY A 190 4.06 4.82 -1.01
C GLY A 190 5.25 4.26 -1.79
N ILE A 191 5.42 2.93 -1.77
CA ILE A 191 6.34 2.20 -2.64
C ILE A 191 5.51 1.39 -3.63
N CYS A 192 5.74 1.60 -4.93
CA CYS A 192 4.99 0.93 -5.97
C CYS A 192 5.73 -0.28 -6.52
N PHE A 193 4.98 -1.33 -6.85
CA PHE A 193 5.49 -2.57 -7.42
C PHE A 193 4.73 -2.92 -8.69
N ASP A 194 5.37 -3.72 -9.54
CA ASP A 194 4.68 -4.39 -10.65
C ASP A 194 3.55 -5.30 -10.12
N PRO A 195 2.58 -5.72 -10.96
CA PRO A 195 1.45 -6.52 -10.51
C PRO A 195 1.81 -7.84 -9.81
N LYS A 196 3.00 -8.39 -10.09
CA LYS A 196 3.48 -9.63 -9.46
C LYS A 196 4.23 -9.39 -8.14
N ALA A 197 4.37 -8.14 -7.69
CA ALA A 197 5.13 -7.78 -6.50
C ALA A 197 6.62 -8.22 -6.53
N THR A 198 7.20 -8.33 -7.72
CA THR A 198 8.58 -8.80 -7.93
C THR A 198 9.57 -7.64 -8.00
N SER A 199 9.16 -6.51 -8.58
CA SER A 199 10.02 -5.39 -8.89
C SER A 199 9.40 -4.09 -8.42
N VAL A 200 10.23 -3.21 -7.82
CA VAL A 200 9.80 -1.84 -7.51
C VAL A 200 9.72 -1.04 -8.80
N ILE A 201 8.64 -0.29 -8.98
CA ILE A 201 8.43 0.61 -10.10
C ILE A 201 8.15 2.03 -9.62
N VAL A 202 8.24 2.99 -10.53
CA VAL A 202 7.89 4.38 -10.25
C VAL A 202 6.38 4.49 -9.97
N CYS A 203 6.01 5.11 -8.85
CA CYS A 203 4.62 5.39 -8.53
C CYS A 203 4.01 6.36 -9.57
N ARG A 204 2.85 6.02 -10.12
CA ARG A 204 2.26 6.75 -11.26
C ARG A 204 1.34 7.89 -10.82
N ARG A 205 0.64 7.71 -9.70
CA ARG A 205 -0.30 8.69 -9.14
C ARG A 205 0.31 9.40 -7.93
N TYR A 206 1.12 10.42 -8.21
CA TYR A 206 1.71 11.23 -7.15
C TYR A 206 0.63 12.04 -6.44
N LYS A 207 0.66 12.04 -5.11
CA LYS A 207 0.12 13.17 -4.35
C LYS A 207 1.29 14.08 -4.01
N THR A 208 1.14 15.37 -4.26
CA THR A 208 2.15 16.36 -3.91
C THR A 208 1.90 16.86 -2.50
N CYS A 209 2.92 16.78 -1.65
CA CYS A 209 3.00 17.62 -0.47
C CYS A 209 3.20 19.07 -0.93
N HIS A 210 2.48 20.00 -0.31
CA HIS A 210 2.42 21.43 -0.63
C HIS A 210 1.82 21.80 -2.00
N THR A 211 1.05 22.88 -2.01
CA THR A 211 0.60 23.60 -3.23
C THR A 211 1.11 25.04 -3.27
N ASP A 212 1.83 25.49 -2.23
CA ASP A 212 2.19 26.89 -1.98
C ASP A 212 3.66 27.23 -2.24
N GLY A 213 4.46 26.27 -2.73
CA GLY A 213 5.86 26.47 -3.12
C GLY A 213 6.88 26.20 -2.01
N THR A 214 6.46 25.92 -0.76
CA THR A 214 7.39 25.40 0.24
C THR A 214 7.72 23.93 -0.06
N THR A 215 9.00 23.55 0.03
CA THR A 215 9.45 22.18 -0.26
C THR A 215 9.95 21.44 0.98
N LEU A 216 9.98 22.13 2.12
CA LEU A 216 10.41 21.59 3.40
C LEU A 216 9.28 20.84 4.10
N ILE A 217 9.61 19.68 4.62
CA ILE A 217 8.74 18.75 5.32
C ILE A 217 9.39 18.43 6.67
N ASP A 218 8.61 18.55 7.73
CA ASP A 218 9.02 18.11 9.05
C ASP A 218 8.88 16.58 9.13
N PHE A 219 9.88 15.90 9.69
CA PHE A 219 9.81 14.48 10.04
C PHE A 219 9.71 14.41 11.57
N PRO A 220 8.50 14.30 12.16
CA PRO A 220 8.34 14.42 13.61
C PRO A 220 9.01 13.27 14.36
N GLY A 221 9.55 13.58 15.53
CA GLY A 221 10.18 12.63 16.46
C GLY A 221 9.59 12.67 17.84
#